data_AF-A0A641QCH4-F1
#
_entry.id   AF-A0A641QCH4-F1
#
_cell.length_a   1.000
_cell.length_b   1.000
_cell.length_c   1.000
_cell.angle_alpha   90.00
_cell.angle_beta   90.00
_cell.angle_gamma   90.00
#
_symmetry.space_group_name_H-M   'P 1'
#
loop_
_entity.id
_entity.type
_entity.pdbx_description
1 polymer ?
#
loop_
_entity_poly.entity_id
_entity_poly.type
_entity_poly.pdbx_seq_one_letter_code
_entity_poly.pdbx_strand_id
1 'polypeptide(L)'
;MEGRVMIQNDCNWKGMSWDELKQRLTDDPEYKANIELARRVVNNYEVVVNYYLGPMCTKIVERINKIMGENSYTDYYLFLSYPIVDTDNGPKPEWHRVSLYDAKDCKLQTYTSTIACRYFYKLANKEKMRKNQEDELFEYKDYESLLLCDQVEEEGESITQIRMRKAFAQLSERDKLVLTYLVIAKMPAIEAYPMVERMIHPIAKDGMTSDQVKLNWTVKQRQDAMSLMKGYALKHLLIKYNEQKKQEK
;
A
#
# COMPACT_ATOMS: atom_id res chain seq x y z
N MET A 1 38.08 -27.54 29.06
CA MET A 1 36.81 -28.28 28.96
C MET A 1 35.70 -27.28 29.19
N GLU A 2 35.14 -26.76 28.10
CA GLU A 2 34.05 -25.78 28.15
C GLU A 2 32.76 -26.49 28.57
N GLY A 3 32.25 -26.12 29.74
CA GLY A 3 30.93 -26.54 30.18
C GLY A 3 29.88 -25.88 29.29
N ARG A 4 29.26 -26.68 28.42
CA ARG A 4 28.05 -26.28 27.70
C ARG A 4 27.02 -25.83 28.71
N VAL A 5 26.63 -24.56 28.65
CA VAL A 5 25.44 -24.04 29.33
C VAL A 5 24.25 -24.83 28.81
N MET A 6 23.77 -25.77 29.61
CA MET A 6 22.49 -26.44 29.38
C MET A 6 21.41 -25.38 29.57
N ILE A 7 20.86 -24.88 28.46
CA ILE A 7 19.63 -24.08 28.46
C ILE A 7 18.56 -25.00 29.06
N GLN A 8 18.16 -24.72 30.31
CA GLN A 8 17.16 -25.51 31.02
C GLN A 8 15.81 -25.33 30.31
N ASN A 9 15.46 -26.32 29.50
CA ASN A 9 14.23 -26.45 28.70
C ASN A 9 12.96 -26.79 29.53
N ASP A 10 12.92 -26.43 30.81
CA ASP A 10 11.75 -26.77 31.65
C ASP A 10 10.65 -25.71 31.49
N CYS A 11 9.80 -25.93 30.49
CA CYS A 11 8.56 -25.19 30.27
C CYS A 11 7.38 -25.74 31.09
N ASN A 12 7.64 -26.20 32.32
CA ASN A 12 6.61 -26.57 33.29
C ASN A 12 6.09 -25.33 34.03
N TRP A 13 5.20 -24.57 33.38
CA TRP A 13 4.61 -23.35 33.94
C TRP A 13 3.18 -23.62 34.44
N LYS A 14 3.02 -23.93 35.74
CA LYS A 14 1.74 -24.07 36.47
C LYS A 14 0.56 -24.59 35.61
N GLY A 15 0.74 -25.76 35.00
CA GLY A 15 -0.20 -26.36 34.05
C GLY A 15 0.45 -27.43 33.19
N MET A 16 -0.16 -27.71 32.03
CA MET A 16 0.25 -28.73 31.06
C MET A 16 1.66 -28.50 30.51
N SER A 17 2.45 -29.56 30.34
CA SER A 17 3.80 -29.46 29.74
C SER A 17 3.72 -29.07 28.26
N TRP A 18 4.84 -28.64 27.66
CA TRP A 18 4.85 -28.30 26.23
C TRP A 18 4.56 -29.49 25.31
N ASP A 19 5.09 -30.66 25.63
CA ASP A 19 4.86 -31.86 24.82
C ASP A 19 3.42 -32.37 24.95
N GLU A 20 2.83 -32.28 26.14
CA GLU A 20 1.40 -32.52 26.35
C GLU A 20 0.54 -31.52 25.54
N LEU A 21 0.93 -30.23 25.54
CA LEU A 21 0.21 -29.20 24.78
C LEU A 21 0.26 -29.50 23.27
N LYS A 22 1.44 -29.84 22.72
CA LYS A 22 1.58 -30.22 21.30
C LYS A 22 0.69 -31.39 20.91
N GLN A 23 0.63 -32.44 21.73
CA GLN A 23 -0.19 -33.61 21.44
C GLN A 23 -1.68 -33.22 21.35
N ARG A 24 -2.14 -32.34 22.24
CA ARG A 24 -3.52 -31.88 22.25
C ARG A 24 -3.90 -30.92 21.12
N LEU A 25 -2.97 -30.19 20.51
CA LEU A 25 -3.28 -29.29 19.38
C LEU A 25 -3.93 -30.02 18.18
N THR A 26 -3.66 -31.32 18.03
CA THR A 26 -4.21 -32.15 16.95
C THR A 26 -5.71 -32.36 17.14
N ASP A 27 -6.13 -32.64 18.38
CA ASP A 27 -7.50 -32.99 18.79
C ASP A 27 -7.97 -32.05 19.91
N ASP A 28 -8.39 -30.85 19.52
CA ASP A 28 -8.77 -29.74 20.40
C ASP A 28 -10.13 -29.15 20.01
N PRO A 29 -11.24 -29.88 20.22
CA PRO A 29 -12.58 -29.49 19.76
C PRO A 29 -13.08 -28.20 20.46
N GLU A 30 -12.60 -27.93 21.66
CA GLU A 30 -12.95 -26.74 22.45
C GLU A 30 -11.91 -25.61 22.33
N TYR A 31 -10.90 -25.78 21.47
CA TYR A 31 -9.81 -24.82 21.24
C TYR A 31 -8.98 -24.44 22.49
N LYS A 32 -9.10 -25.19 23.59
CA LYS A 32 -8.40 -24.91 24.86
C LYS A 32 -6.88 -25.00 24.70
N ALA A 33 -6.39 -25.97 23.94
CA ALA A 33 -4.96 -26.09 23.64
C ALA A 33 -4.49 -24.94 22.74
N ASN A 34 -5.31 -24.48 21.80
CA ASN A 34 -5.01 -23.32 20.95
C ASN A 34 -4.97 -22.01 21.73
N ILE A 35 -5.89 -21.80 22.69
CA ILE A 35 -5.90 -20.64 23.59
C ILE A 35 -4.63 -20.64 24.45
N GLU A 36 -4.29 -21.80 25.04
CA GLU A 36 -3.08 -21.92 25.86
C GLU A 36 -1.80 -21.70 25.04
N LEU A 37 -1.76 -22.21 23.80
CA LEU A 37 -0.68 -21.92 22.86
C LEU A 37 -0.56 -20.40 22.61
N ALA A 38 -1.66 -19.73 22.28
CA ALA A 38 -1.69 -18.28 22.05
C ALA A 38 -1.19 -17.51 23.28
N ARG A 39 -1.66 -17.88 24.48
CA ARG A 39 -1.22 -17.29 25.75
C ARG A 39 0.30 -17.45 25.93
N ARG A 40 0.86 -18.63 25.65
CA ARG A 40 2.30 -18.89 25.79
C ARG A 40 3.15 -18.13 24.77
N VAL A 41 2.66 -17.95 23.54
CA VAL A 41 3.29 -17.09 22.53
C VAL A 41 3.30 -15.64 23.00
N VAL A 42 2.17 -15.11 23.47
CA VAL A 42 2.06 -13.73 24.00
C VAL A 42 3.01 -13.50 25.18
N ASN A 43 3.23 -14.51 26.03
CA ASN A 43 4.19 -14.46 27.12
C ASN A 43 5.65 -14.73 26.71
N ASN A 44 5.94 -14.80 25.40
CA ASN A 44 7.29 -14.94 24.85
C ASN A 44 8.06 -16.19 25.33
N TYR A 45 7.38 -17.32 25.51
CA TYR A 45 8.07 -18.57 25.81
C TYR A 45 8.79 -19.11 24.57
N GLU A 46 10.13 -19.05 24.59
CA GLU A 46 11.01 -19.26 23.43
C GLU A 46 10.67 -20.52 22.63
N VAL A 47 10.60 -21.68 23.28
CA VAL A 47 10.31 -22.96 22.63
C VAL A 47 8.94 -22.95 21.93
N VAL A 48 7.97 -22.25 22.50
CA VAL A 48 6.61 -22.15 21.97
C VAL A 48 6.53 -21.15 20.82
N VAL A 49 7.22 -20.01 20.94
CA VAL A 49 7.35 -19.01 19.85
C VAL A 49 8.03 -19.64 18.64
N ASN A 50 9.09 -20.40 18.84
CA ASN A 50 9.81 -21.10 17.77
C ASN A 50 8.91 -22.11 17.04
N TYR A 51 8.05 -22.83 17.77
CA TYR A 51 7.07 -23.72 17.15
C TYR A 51 6.00 -22.96 16.36
N TYR A 52 5.48 -21.88 16.94
CA TYR A 52 4.46 -21.05 16.31
C TYR A 52 4.95 -20.44 14.99
N LEU A 53 6.12 -19.81 14.99
CA LEU A 53 6.70 -19.19 13.80
C LEU A 53 7.21 -20.21 12.78
N GLY A 54 7.75 -21.33 13.24
CA GLY A 54 8.25 -22.40 12.38
C GLY A 54 7.13 -23.36 11.98
N PRO A 55 7.11 -24.60 12.52
CA PRO A 55 6.21 -25.68 12.08
C PRO A 55 4.75 -25.29 11.79
N MET A 56 4.19 -24.40 12.58
CA MET A 56 2.79 -23.98 12.43
C MET A 56 2.60 -22.91 11.35
N CYS A 57 3.49 -21.93 11.24
CA CYS A 57 3.34 -20.81 10.31
C CYS A 57 4.11 -20.96 9.00
N THR A 58 5.05 -21.91 8.85
CA THR A 58 5.85 -22.06 7.61
C THR A 58 5.00 -22.09 6.34
N LYS A 59 3.94 -22.92 6.30
CA LYS A 59 3.02 -23.00 5.14
C LYS A 59 2.22 -21.71 4.91
N ILE A 60 1.98 -20.93 5.97
CA ILE A 60 1.32 -19.62 5.87
C ILE A 60 2.27 -18.64 5.17
N VAL A 61 3.53 -18.60 5.58
CA VAL A 61 4.55 -17.73 4.97
C VAL A 61 4.80 -18.13 3.52
N GLU A 62 4.88 -19.41 3.19
CA GLU A 62 4.98 -19.88 1.80
C GLU A 62 3.83 -19.37 0.93
N ARG A 63 2.61 -19.36 1.47
CA ARG A 63 1.44 -18.80 0.77
C ARG A 63 1.56 -17.29 0.60
N ILE A 64 2.05 -16.58 1.62
CA ILE A 64 2.28 -15.12 1.55
C ILE A 64 3.35 -14.78 0.52
N ASN A 65 4.44 -15.56 0.44
CA ASN A 65 5.48 -15.36 -0.56
C ASN A 65 4.93 -15.48 -1.98
N LYS A 66 3.95 -16.38 -2.22
CA LYS A 66 3.25 -16.45 -3.51
C LYS A 66 2.37 -15.23 -3.80
N ILE A 67 1.80 -14.60 -2.77
CA ILE A 67 0.98 -13.38 -2.90
C ILE A 67 1.87 -12.17 -3.21
N MET A 68 2.99 -12.05 -2.50
CA MET A 68 3.90 -10.92 -2.59
C MET A 68 4.88 -11.02 -3.77
N GLY A 69 5.18 -12.25 -4.23
CA GLY A 69 6.17 -12.50 -5.26
C GLY A 69 7.62 -12.48 -4.77
N GLU A 70 7.83 -12.41 -3.45
CA GLU A 70 9.15 -12.33 -2.81
C GLU A 70 9.14 -12.99 -1.42
N ASN A 71 10.30 -12.98 -0.75
CA ASN A 71 10.44 -13.52 0.60
C ASN A 71 9.91 -12.51 1.63
N SER A 72 8.82 -12.86 2.31
CA SER A 72 8.15 -12.01 3.30
C SER A 72 8.24 -12.55 4.74
N TYR A 73 9.26 -13.34 5.08
CA TYR A 73 9.44 -13.87 6.46
C TYR A 73 9.55 -12.74 7.49
N THR A 74 10.36 -11.71 7.19
CA THR A 74 10.53 -10.55 8.08
C THR A 74 9.24 -9.76 8.21
N ASP A 75 8.55 -9.47 7.10
CA ASP A 75 7.30 -8.71 7.13
C ASP A 75 6.20 -9.48 7.85
N TYR A 76 6.16 -10.79 7.69
CA TYR A 76 5.22 -11.65 8.41
C TYR A 76 5.48 -11.64 9.91
N TYR A 77 6.75 -11.73 10.32
CA TYR A 77 7.14 -11.60 11.71
C TYR A 77 6.70 -10.25 12.28
N LEU A 78 7.00 -9.15 11.59
CA LEU A 78 6.60 -7.81 12.01
C LEU A 78 5.08 -7.65 12.06
N PHE A 79 4.34 -8.21 11.10
CA PHE A 79 2.88 -8.19 11.11
C PHE A 79 2.29 -8.82 12.39
N LEU A 80 2.91 -9.88 12.90
CA LEU A 80 2.46 -10.59 14.10
C LEU A 80 2.92 -9.96 15.42
N SER A 81 4.11 -9.36 15.42
CA SER A 81 4.91 -9.10 16.63
C SER A 81 5.29 -7.63 16.89
N TYR A 82 4.84 -6.72 16.03
CA TYR A 82 5.11 -5.29 16.17
C TYR A 82 4.09 -4.61 17.09
N PRO A 83 4.51 -3.73 18.03
CA PRO A 83 5.87 -3.22 18.26
C PRO A 83 6.75 -4.06 19.21
N ILE A 84 8.04 -3.73 19.32
CA ILE A 84 8.95 -4.26 20.36
C ILE A 84 8.86 -3.37 21.60
N VAL A 85 8.71 -3.96 22.78
CA VAL A 85 8.61 -3.28 24.08
C VAL A 85 9.83 -3.56 24.96
N ASP A 86 10.36 -2.54 25.61
CA ASP A 86 11.44 -2.70 26.59
C ASP A 86 10.89 -3.29 27.89
N THR A 87 11.51 -4.38 28.36
CA THR A 87 11.17 -5.02 29.64
C THR A 87 12.41 -5.14 30.51
N ASP A 88 12.23 -5.42 31.81
CA ASP A 88 13.35 -5.65 32.76
C ASP A 88 14.30 -6.77 32.30
N ASN A 89 13.84 -7.66 31.43
CA ASN A 89 14.61 -8.78 30.88
C ASN A 89 15.03 -8.53 29.41
N GLY A 90 15.10 -7.26 28.99
CA GLY A 90 15.44 -6.84 27.63
C GLY A 90 14.22 -6.61 26.72
N PRO A 91 14.47 -6.11 25.49
CA PRO A 91 13.41 -5.85 24.53
C PRO A 91 12.74 -7.14 24.07
N LYS A 92 11.39 -7.16 24.06
CA LYS A 92 10.59 -8.31 23.63
C LYS A 92 9.50 -7.88 22.65
N PRO A 93 9.15 -8.73 21.67
CA PRO A 93 8.05 -8.44 20.77
C PRO A 93 6.69 -8.46 21.49
N GLU A 94 5.80 -7.56 21.07
CA GLU A 94 4.39 -7.57 21.44
C GLU A 94 3.57 -8.35 20.41
N TRP A 95 3.03 -9.49 20.81
CA TRP A 95 2.24 -10.38 19.95
C TRP A 95 0.78 -9.94 19.81
N HIS A 96 0.55 -8.68 19.43
CA HIS A 96 -0.79 -8.08 19.39
C HIS A 96 -1.79 -8.87 18.54
N ARG A 97 -1.36 -9.43 17.40
CA ARG A 97 -2.25 -10.25 16.56
C ARG A 97 -2.66 -11.55 17.25
N VAL A 98 -1.73 -12.16 17.98
CA VAL A 98 -1.97 -13.42 18.69
C VAL A 98 -2.81 -13.17 19.93
N SER A 99 -2.64 -12.03 20.63
CA SER A 99 -3.44 -11.67 21.80
C SER A 99 -4.90 -11.41 21.50
N LEU A 100 -5.25 -11.11 20.24
CA LEU A 100 -6.64 -10.92 19.78
C LEU A 100 -7.34 -12.24 19.43
N TYR A 101 -6.64 -13.38 19.49
CA TYR A 101 -7.25 -14.68 19.26
C TYR A 101 -8.16 -15.06 20.44
N ASP A 102 -9.43 -15.29 20.16
CA ASP A 102 -10.47 -15.61 21.15
C ASP A 102 -11.16 -16.96 20.88
N ALA A 103 -10.59 -17.77 19.98
CA ALA A 103 -11.10 -19.10 19.62
C ALA A 103 -12.56 -19.15 19.10
N LYS A 104 -12.99 -18.11 18.38
CA LYS A 104 -14.25 -18.13 17.61
C LYS A 104 -14.17 -19.14 16.45
N ASP A 105 -14.59 -20.36 16.71
CA ASP A 105 -14.83 -21.46 15.76
C ASP A 105 -13.63 -21.86 14.87
N CYS A 106 -12.40 -21.51 15.27
CA CYS A 106 -11.22 -21.86 14.50
C CYS A 106 -9.97 -22.03 15.36
N LYS A 107 -9.05 -22.89 14.89
CA LYS A 107 -7.71 -23.06 15.47
C LYS A 107 -6.87 -21.79 15.26
N LEU A 108 -5.88 -21.58 16.12
CA LEU A 108 -4.98 -20.41 16.07
C LEU A 108 -4.26 -20.31 14.71
N GLN A 109 -3.94 -21.45 14.08
CA GLN A 109 -3.30 -21.48 12.76
C GLN A 109 -4.22 -20.91 11.68
N THR A 110 -5.50 -21.31 11.70
CA THR A 110 -6.50 -20.86 10.74
C THR A 110 -6.79 -19.37 10.91
N TYR A 111 -6.94 -18.92 12.16
CA TYR A 111 -7.05 -17.50 12.50
C TYR A 111 -5.87 -16.70 11.93
N THR A 112 -4.64 -17.11 12.27
CA THR A 112 -3.40 -16.45 11.84
C THR A 112 -3.30 -16.40 10.32
N SER A 113 -3.58 -17.52 9.65
CA SER A 113 -3.56 -17.61 8.19
C SER A 113 -4.53 -16.63 7.54
N THR A 114 -5.74 -16.52 8.08
CA THR A 114 -6.81 -15.66 7.55
C THR A 114 -6.44 -14.19 7.63
N ILE A 115 -6.02 -13.73 8.81
CA ILE A 115 -5.67 -12.31 9.01
C ILE A 115 -4.43 -11.92 8.23
N ALA A 116 -3.43 -12.81 8.16
CA ALA A 116 -2.19 -12.54 7.44
C ALA A 116 -2.43 -12.51 5.93
N CYS A 117 -3.09 -13.52 5.36
CA CYS A 117 -3.39 -13.53 3.92
C CYS A 117 -4.18 -12.29 3.52
N ARG A 118 -5.20 -11.90 4.29
CA ARG A 118 -5.99 -10.68 3.99
C ARG A 118 -5.13 -9.43 4.00
N TYR A 119 -4.24 -9.28 4.97
CA TYR A 119 -3.31 -8.16 5.06
C TYR A 119 -2.36 -8.10 3.86
N PHE A 120 -1.67 -9.21 3.56
CA PHE A 120 -0.69 -9.27 2.48
C PHE A 120 -1.32 -9.17 1.09
N TYR A 121 -2.55 -9.67 0.88
CA TYR A 121 -3.29 -9.41 -0.36
C TYR A 121 -3.56 -7.93 -0.56
N LYS A 122 -3.97 -7.22 0.50
CA LYS A 122 -4.21 -5.77 0.43
C LYS A 122 -2.92 -5.02 0.13
N LEU A 123 -1.81 -5.45 0.72
CA LEU A 123 -0.48 -4.87 0.50
C LEU A 123 -0.01 -5.08 -0.94
N ALA A 124 -0.06 -6.32 -1.44
CA ALA A 124 0.30 -6.66 -2.81
C ALA A 124 -0.53 -5.88 -3.85
N ASN A 125 -1.85 -5.75 -3.61
CA ASN A 125 -2.72 -4.96 -4.48
C ASN A 125 -2.35 -3.47 -4.46
N LYS A 126 -2.02 -2.92 -3.29
CA LYS A 126 -1.58 -1.51 -3.18
C LYS A 126 -0.28 -1.28 -3.95
N GLU A 127 0.67 -2.19 -3.82
CA GLU A 127 1.96 -2.10 -4.52
C GLU A 127 1.81 -2.26 -6.03
N LYS A 128 0.95 -3.19 -6.49
CA LYS A 128 0.60 -3.30 -7.90
C LYS A 128 -0.02 -2.02 -8.45
N MET A 129 -0.92 -1.39 -7.70
CA MET A 129 -1.52 -0.12 -8.12
C MET A 129 -0.50 1.02 -8.15
N ARG A 130 0.45 1.05 -7.21
CA ARG A 130 1.56 2.03 -7.19
C ARG A 130 2.48 1.83 -8.39
N LYS A 131 2.90 0.59 -8.67
CA LYS A 131 3.73 0.26 -9.84
C LYS A 131 3.02 0.61 -11.15
N ASN A 132 1.74 0.25 -11.28
CA ASN A 132 0.96 0.66 -12.46
C ASN A 132 0.89 2.19 -12.61
N GLN A 133 0.76 2.94 -11.51
CA GLN A 133 0.76 4.40 -11.54
C GLN A 133 2.14 4.99 -11.86
N GLU A 134 3.23 4.38 -11.40
CA GLU A 134 4.61 4.80 -11.68
C GLU A 134 5.03 4.45 -13.11
N ASP A 135 4.72 3.25 -13.59
CA ASP A 135 4.94 2.84 -14.98
C ASP A 135 4.10 3.71 -15.93
N GLU A 136 2.86 4.04 -15.60
CA GLU A 136 2.06 4.99 -16.39
C GLU A 136 2.57 6.44 -16.30
N LEU A 137 3.22 6.87 -15.20
CA LEU A 137 3.83 8.20 -15.10
C LEU A 137 5.10 8.32 -15.96
N PHE A 138 5.87 7.25 -16.10
CA PHE A 138 7.11 7.20 -16.90
C PHE A 138 6.88 6.80 -18.37
N GLU A 139 5.76 6.14 -18.70
CA GLU A 139 5.33 5.82 -20.07
C GLU A 139 4.65 6.99 -20.82
N TYR A 140 4.59 8.19 -20.25
CA TYR A 140 4.38 9.44 -21.01
C TYR A 140 5.62 9.84 -21.82
N LYS A 141 6.27 8.84 -22.42
CA LYS A 141 7.44 8.93 -23.26
C LYS A 141 7.12 9.29 -24.71
N ASP A 142 5.99 9.95 -24.92
CA ASP A 142 5.69 10.51 -26.23
C ASP A 142 5.20 11.95 -26.09
N TYR A 143 6.13 12.80 -25.66
CA TYR A 143 6.00 14.24 -25.71
C TYR A 143 5.62 14.71 -27.13
N GLU A 144 6.10 14.03 -28.19
CA GLU A 144 5.71 14.32 -29.56
C GLU A 144 4.21 14.07 -29.79
N SER A 145 3.66 12.94 -29.32
CA SER A 145 2.21 12.72 -29.36
C SER A 145 1.40 13.81 -28.64
N LEU A 146 1.91 14.38 -27.54
CA LEU A 146 1.27 15.49 -26.83
C LEU A 146 1.37 16.82 -27.58
N LEU A 147 2.50 17.11 -28.24
CA LEU A 147 2.70 18.31 -29.05
C LEU A 147 1.69 18.39 -30.21
N LEU A 148 1.26 17.24 -30.73
CA LEU A 148 0.39 17.13 -31.90
C LEU A 148 -1.11 17.05 -31.56
N CYS A 149 -1.47 17.07 -30.27
CA CYS A 149 -2.88 16.95 -29.85
C CYS A 149 -3.78 18.09 -30.35
N ASP A 150 -3.21 19.27 -30.61
CA ASP A 150 -3.94 20.45 -31.10
C ASP A 150 -3.91 20.58 -32.64
N GLN A 151 -3.29 19.63 -33.37
CA GLN A 151 -3.16 19.69 -34.82
C GLN A 151 -4.35 19.02 -35.54
N VAL A 152 -4.41 19.11 -36.88
CA VAL A 152 -5.35 18.33 -37.72
C VAL A 152 -4.77 16.94 -37.96
N GLU A 153 -5.61 15.91 -38.09
CA GLU A 153 -5.17 14.52 -38.31
C GLU A 153 -4.44 14.44 -39.66
N GLU A 154 -3.21 13.94 -39.66
CA GLU A 154 -2.38 13.76 -40.86
C GLU A 154 -2.34 12.29 -41.30
N GLU A 155 -2.27 12.04 -42.61
CA GLU A 155 -2.10 10.70 -43.15
C GLU A 155 -0.74 10.11 -42.70
N GLY A 156 -0.79 9.01 -41.94
CA GLY A 156 0.40 8.31 -41.44
C GLY A 156 0.61 8.40 -39.93
N GLU A 157 -0.29 9.04 -39.18
CA GLU A 157 -0.21 9.06 -37.72
C GLU A 157 -0.24 7.66 -37.10
N SER A 158 0.58 7.49 -36.05
CA SER A 158 0.56 6.27 -35.25
C SER A 158 -0.76 6.16 -34.47
N ILE A 159 -1.18 4.93 -34.21
CA ILE A 159 -2.35 4.63 -33.37
C ILE A 159 -2.23 5.32 -31.99
N THR A 160 -1.01 5.46 -31.47
CA THR A 160 -0.74 6.18 -30.22
C THR A 160 -1.09 7.66 -30.30
N GLN A 161 -0.70 8.34 -31.39
CA GLN A 161 -1.01 9.75 -31.63
C GLN A 161 -2.51 9.99 -31.76
N ILE A 162 -3.20 9.15 -32.55
CA ILE A 162 -4.66 9.22 -32.73
C ILE A 162 -5.38 9.05 -31.38
N ARG A 163 -4.97 8.07 -30.57
CA ARG A 163 -5.54 7.85 -29.23
C ARG A 163 -5.30 9.01 -28.29
N MET A 164 -4.10 9.59 -28.33
CA MET A 164 -3.75 10.74 -27.49
C MET A 164 -4.60 11.95 -27.85
N ARG A 165 -4.78 12.23 -29.15
CA ARG A 165 -5.64 13.31 -29.63
C ARG A 165 -7.10 13.15 -29.22
N LYS A 166 -7.66 11.95 -29.41
CA LYS A 166 -9.03 11.62 -28.97
C LYS A 166 -9.18 11.79 -27.46
N ALA A 167 -8.18 11.36 -26.70
CA ALA A 167 -8.18 11.50 -25.25
C ALA A 167 -8.12 12.97 -24.81
N PHE A 168 -7.25 13.77 -25.43
CA PHE A 168 -7.08 15.19 -25.17
C PHE A 168 -8.36 15.98 -25.51
N ALA A 169 -9.00 15.68 -26.65
CA ALA A 169 -10.24 16.32 -27.07
C ALA A 169 -11.39 16.15 -26.06
N GLN A 170 -11.42 15.00 -25.36
CA GLN A 170 -12.42 14.67 -24.33
C GLN A 170 -12.15 15.28 -22.95
N LEU A 171 -11.02 15.96 -22.76
CA LEU A 171 -10.72 16.62 -21.50
C LEU A 171 -11.59 17.86 -21.28
N SER A 172 -11.71 18.25 -20.01
CA SER A 172 -12.29 19.55 -19.67
C SER A 172 -11.39 20.68 -20.18
N GLU A 173 -11.98 21.83 -20.52
CA GLU A 173 -11.22 23.01 -20.96
C GLU A 173 -10.14 23.42 -19.96
N ARG A 174 -10.41 23.27 -18.66
CA ARG A 174 -9.42 23.49 -17.60
C ARG A 174 -8.20 22.58 -17.77
N ASP A 175 -8.42 21.28 -17.94
CA ASP A 175 -7.32 20.33 -18.02
C ASP A 175 -6.55 20.49 -19.33
N LYS A 176 -7.23 20.81 -20.44
CA LYS A 176 -6.57 21.16 -21.72
C LYS A 176 -5.64 22.35 -21.55
N LEU A 177 -6.12 23.48 -21.03
CA LEU A 177 -5.30 24.69 -20.82
C LEU A 177 -4.10 24.42 -19.92
N VAL A 178 -4.31 23.67 -18.83
CA VAL A 178 -3.22 23.29 -17.91
C VAL A 178 -2.14 22.49 -18.64
N LEU A 179 -2.52 21.50 -19.46
CA LEU A 179 -1.58 20.71 -20.24
C LEU A 179 -0.90 21.55 -21.33
N THR A 180 -1.64 22.39 -22.03
CA THR A 180 -1.11 23.29 -23.06
C THR A 180 -0.01 24.20 -22.48
N TYR A 181 -0.26 24.86 -21.34
CA TYR A 181 0.73 25.77 -20.77
C TYR A 181 1.85 25.04 -20.02
N LEU A 182 1.54 24.10 -19.13
CA LEU A 182 2.53 23.52 -18.22
C LEU A 182 3.26 22.28 -18.74
N VAL A 183 2.76 21.66 -19.81
CA VAL A 183 3.34 20.43 -20.39
C VAL A 183 3.84 20.71 -21.80
N ILE A 184 2.97 21.17 -22.71
CA ILE A 184 3.29 21.39 -24.13
C ILE A 184 4.20 22.60 -24.29
N ALA A 185 3.79 23.77 -23.79
CA ALA A 185 4.58 25.00 -23.89
C ALA A 185 5.72 25.08 -22.84
N LYS A 186 5.74 24.17 -21.86
CA LYS A 186 6.69 24.15 -20.73
C LYS A 186 6.80 25.50 -20.01
N MET A 187 5.71 26.25 -19.95
CA MET A 187 5.65 27.54 -19.30
C MET A 187 5.94 27.40 -17.80
N PRO A 188 6.75 28.26 -17.19
CA PRO A 188 6.94 28.30 -15.75
C PRO A 188 5.60 28.41 -15.02
N ALA A 189 5.44 27.67 -13.91
CA ALA A 189 4.17 27.57 -13.20
C ALA A 189 3.57 28.94 -12.80
N ILE A 190 4.42 29.89 -12.41
CA ILE A 190 3.97 31.22 -12.00
C ILE A 190 3.50 32.08 -13.18
N GLU A 191 4.04 31.86 -14.38
CA GLU A 191 3.64 32.55 -15.61
C GLU A 191 2.35 31.97 -16.20
N ALA A 192 2.13 30.66 -16.00
CA ALA A 192 0.89 30.00 -16.42
C ALA A 192 -0.30 30.30 -15.50
N TYR A 193 -0.05 30.65 -14.24
CA TYR A 193 -1.09 30.88 -13.23
C TYR A 193 -2.19 31.87 -13.69
N PRO A 194 -1.88 33.07 -14.23
CA PRO A 194 -2.89 34.02 -14.70
C PRO A 194 -3.81 33.48 -15.81
N MET A 195 -3.35 32.47 -16.56
CA MET A 195 -4.13 31.89 -17.67
C MET A 195 -5.24 30.97 -17.17
N VAL A 196 -5.07 30.38 -15.98
CA VAL A 196 -6.01 29.40 -15.42
C VAL A 196 -6.58 29.77 -14.05
N GLU A 197 -6.14 30.90 -13.45
CA GLU A 197 -6.55 31.31 -12.09
C GLU A 197 -8.06 31.47 -11.91
N ARG A 198 -8.78 31.78 -12.99
CA ARG A 198 -10.25 31.90 -13.00
C ARG A 198 -10.95 30.57 -12.76
N MET A 199 -10.28 29.47 -13.05
CA MET A 199 -10.76 28.09 -12.87
C MET A 199 -10.34 27.50 -11.51
N ILE A 200 -9.61 28.27 -10.70
CA ILE A 200 -9.16 27.86 -9.38
C ILE A 200 -10.08 28.46 -8.31
N HIS A 201 -10.75 27.58 -7.57
CA HIS A 201 -11.69 27.94 -6.51
C HIS A 201 -11.26 27.27 -5.19
N PRO A 202 -10.33 27.88 -4.43
CA PRO A 202 -9.93 27.32 -3.15
C PRO A 202 -11.06 27.38 -2.11
N ILE A 203 -10.94 26.55 -1.08
CA ILE A 203 -11.91 26.47 0.00
C ILE A 203 -11.90 27.80 0.78
N ALA A 204 -13.09 28.36 0.99
CA ALA A 204 -13.30 29.51 1.86
C ALA A 204 -12.79 29.23 3.28
N LYS A 205 -12.05 30.17 3.88
CA LYS A 205 -11.39 29.96 5.17
C LYS A 205 -11.34 31.27 5.94
N ASP A 206 -11.43 31.21 7.27
CA ASP A 206 -11.26 32.37 8.16
C ASP A 206 -12.19 33.55 7.82
N GLY A 207 -13.44 33.24 7.42
CA GLY A 207 -14.43 34.23 7.00
C GLY A 207 -14.22 34.82 5.59
N MET A 208 -13.18 34.40 4.87
CA MET A 208 -12.88 34.85 3.50
C MET A 208 -13.58 34.00 2.44
N THR A 209 -14.03 34.63 1.36
CA THR A 209 -14.52 33.94 0.16
C THR A 209 -13.37 33.25 -0.59
N SER A 210 -13.71 32.34 -1.51
CA SER A 210 -12.73 31.65 -2.36
C SER A 210 -11.77 32.61 -3.08
N ASP A 211 -12.30 33.69 -3.65
CA ASP A 211 -11.48 34.68 -4.36
C ASP A 211 -10.60 35.49 -3.42
N GLN A 212 -11.08 35.82 -2.22
CA GLN A 212 -10.27 36.49 -1.19
C GLN A 212 -9.11 35.61 -0.70
N VAL A 213 -9.36 34.31 -0.49
CA VAL A 213 -8.32 33.33 -0.15
C VAL A 213 -7.28 33.26 -1.27
N LYS A 214 -7.72 33.20 -2.53
CA LYS A 214 -6.85 33.12 -3.71
C LYS A 214 -5.99 34.38 -3.89
N LEU A 215 -6.55 35.57 -3.68
CA LEU A 215 -5.80 36.85 -3.73
C LEU A 215 -4.67 36.88 -2.70
N ASN A 216 -4.89 36.30 -1.53
CA ASN A 216 -3.92 36.23 -0.44
C ASN A 216 -2.87 35.11 -0.59
N TRP A 217 -2.90 34.35 -1.69
CA TRP A 217 -1.90 33.31 -1.92
C TRP A 217 -0.52 33.88 -2.24
N THR A 218 0.47 33.35 -1.53
CA THR A 218 1.90 33.53 -1.82
C THR A 218 2.27 32.95 -3.18
N VAL A 219 3.39 33.40 -3.75
CA VAL A 219 3.96 32.85 -5.00
C VAL A 219 4.11 31.33 -4.92
N LYS A 220 4.62 30.83 -3.79
CA LYS A 220 4.78 29.39 -3.55
C LYS A 220 3.43 28.65 -3.60
N GLN A 221 2.40 29.16 -2.93
CA GLN A 221 1.07 28.54 -2.96
C GLN A 221 0.47 28.53 -4.36
N ARG A 222 0.69 29.58 -5.16
CA ARG A 222 0.27 29.61 -6.57
C ARG A 222 1.01 28.56 -7.40
N GLN A 223 2.33 28.43 -7.23
CA GLN A 223 3.12 27.39 -7.89
C GLN A 223 2.69 25.98 -7.47
N ASP A 224 2.43 25.75 -6.19
CA ASP A 224 1.95 24.48 -5.66
C ASP A 224 0.56 24.13 -6.24
N ALA A 225 -0.35 25.11 -6.35
CA ALA A 225 -1.64 24.93 -6.98
C ALA A 225 -1.50 24.51 -8.46
N MET A 226 -0.58 25.13 -9.20
CA MET A 226 -0.31 24.78 -10.61
C MET A 226 0.29 23.38 -10.74
N SER A 227 1.21 23.00 -9.85
CA SER A 227 1.77 21.65 -9.78
C SER A 227 0.68 20.59 -9.54
N LEU A 228 -0.27 20.87 -8.63
CA LEU A 228 -1.42 20.01 -8.38
C LEU A 228 -2.33 19.90 -9.61
N MET A 229 -2.69 21.03 -10.24
CA MET A 229 -3.49 21.04 -11.46
C MET A 229 -2.84 20.25 -12.59
N LYS A 230 -1.53 20.40 -12.80
CA LYS A 230 -0.76 19.61 -13.77
C LYS A 230 -0.89 18.11 -13.50
N GLY A 231 -0.72 17.70 -12.25
CA GLY A 231 -0.87 16.29 -11.84
C GLY A 231 -2.28 15.76 -12.13
N TYR A 232 -3.33 16.52 -11.80
CA TYR A 232 -4.71 16.13 -12.09
C TYR A 232 -5.00 16.06 -13.59
N ALA A 233 -4.56 17.03 -14.37
CA ALA A 233 -4.79 17.07 -15.81
C ALA A 233 -4.10 15.91 -16.53
N LEU A 234 -2.84 15.59 -16.17
CA LEU A 234 -2.15 14.41 -16.67
C LEU A 234 -2.88 13.11 -16.31
N LYS A 235 -3.38 13.00 -15.08
CA LYS A 235 -4.17 11.84 -14.65
C LYS A 235 -5.47 11.70 -15.44
N HIS A 236 -6.16 12.80 -15.72
CA HIS A 236 -7.39 12.77 -16.52
C HIS A 236 -7.10 12.38 -17.97
N LEU A 237 -6.02 12.89 -18.56
CA LEU A 237 -5.58 12.51 -19.90
C LEU A 237 -5.32 11.01 -19.99
N LEU A 238 -4.66 10.45 -18.98
CA LEU A 238 -4.35 9.03 -18.89
C LEU A 238 -5.60 8.16 -18.84
N ILE A 239 -6.57 8.57 -18.02
CA ILE A 239 -7.87 7.88 -17.93
C ILE A 239 -8.54 7.86 -19.31
N LYS A 240 -8.61 9.02 -19.99
CA LYS A 240 -9.20 9.14 -21.33
C LYS A 240 -8.46 8.32 -22.38
N TYR A 241 -7.13 8.31 -22.33
CA TYR A 241 -6.30 7.52 -23.23
C TYR A 241 -6.53 6.01 -23.04
N ASN A 242 -6.62 5.55 -21.80
CA ASN A 242 -6.90 4.15 -21.49
C ASN A 242 -8.33 3.73 -21.83
N GLU A 243 -9.30 4.67 -21.83
CA GLU A 243 -10.64 4.43 -22.39
C GLU A 243 -10.58 4.17 -23.89
N GLN A 244 -9.76 4.91 -24.65
CA GLN A 244 -9.56 4.68 -26.08
C GLN A 244 -8.98 3.29 -26.37
N LYS A 245 -8.03 2.81 -25.55
CA LYS A 245 -7.47 1.45 -25.67
C LYS A 245 -8.51 0.33 -25.49
N LYS A 246 -9.61 0.57 -24.78
CA LYS A 246 -10.63 -0.45 -24.46
C LYS A 246 -11.76 -0.52 -25.47
N GLN A 247 -12.05 0.56 -26.20
CA GLN A 247 -13.17 0.64 -27.15
C GLN A 247 -12.92 -0.10 -28.48
N GLU A 248 -11.67 -0.54 -28.73
CA GLU A 248 -11.26 -1.21 -29.97
C GLU A 248 -10.97 -2.72 -29.78
N LYS A 249 -11.36 -3.31 -28.65
CA LYS A 249 -11.38 -4.77 -28.41
C LYS A 249 -12.80 -5.31 -28.57
#